data_AF-A0A3B9IXZ4-F1
#
_entry.id   AF-A0A3B9IXZ4-F1
#
_cell.length_a   1.000
_cell.length_b   1.000
_cell.length_c   1.000
_cell.angle_alpha   90.00
_cell.angle_beta   90.00
_cell.angle_gamma   90.00
#
_symmetry.space_group_name_H-M   'P 1'
#
loop_
_entity.id
_entity.type
_entity.pdbx_description
1 polymer ?
#
loop_
_entity_poly.entity_id
_entity_poly.type
_entity_poly.pdbx_seq_one_letter_code
_entity_poly.pdbx_strand_id
1 'polypeptide(L)'
;AIEIGHYFREQAIYAFSLGDIDTQTMQAERIISKIKAKRIQQIKQNDLYQICRCKLFKNAQEFAEIISVLEEYGYLKSETIPGVNNNPKSSILLHINPRIFS
;
A
#
# COMPACT_ATOMS: atom_id res chain seq x y z
N ALA A 1 -10.41 -27.36 -10.84
CA ALA A 1 -9.61 -26.12 -10.97
C ALA A 1 -10.16 -25.15 -9.94
N ILE A 2 -9.32 -24.68 -9.00
CA ILE A 2 -9.75 -23.75 -7.95
C ILE A 2 -9.75 -22.37 -8.58
N GLU A 3 -10.96 -21.92 -8.93
CA GLU A 3 -11.26 -20.59 -9.44
C GLU A 3 -10.95 -19.60 -8.31
N ILE A 4 -9.77 -18.99 -8.34
CA ILE A 4 -9.41 -17.93 -7.39
C ILE A 4 -10.18 -16.69 -7.79
N GLY A 5 -11.40 -16.61 -7.24
CA GLY A 5 -12.04 -15.41 -6.75
C GLY A 5 -11.99 -14.20 -7.68
N HIS A 6 -13.02 -14.09 -8.51
CA HIS A 6 -13.52 -12.80 -8.99
C HIS A 6 -13.82 -11.89 -7.76
N TYR A 7 -12.82 -11.13 -7.31
CA TYR A 7 -13.01 -10.16 -6.24
C TYR A 7 -13.58 -8.87 -6.82
N PHE A 8 -14.90 -8.80 -6.72
CA PHE A 8 -15.78 -7.64 -6.74
C PHE A 8 -15.07 -6.31 -6.47
N ARG A 9 -14.62 -5.67 -7.55
CA ARG A 9 -14.15 -4.29 -7.53
C ARG A 9 -15.26 -3.29 -7.18
N GLU A 10 -16.53 -3.71 -7.29
CA GLU A 10 -17.69 -2.84 -7.08
C GLU A 10 -18.27 -2.91 -5.64
N GLN A 11 -18.18 -4.04 -4.94
CA GLN A 11 -18.76 -4.17 -3.59
C GLN A 11 -17.83 -3.71 -2.46
N ALA A 12 -16.50 -3.68 -2.68
CA ALA A 12 -15.56 -3.15 -1.69
C ALA A 12 -15.75 -1.63 -1.45
N ILE A 13 -16.21 -0.90 -2.47
CA ILE A 13 -16.49 0.54 -2.38
C ILE A 13 -17.74 0.81 -1.51
N TYR A 14 -18.71 -0.10 -1.52
CA TYR A 14 -20.01 0.15 -0.87
C TYR A 14 -20.03 -0.16 0.64
N ALA A 15 -19.32 -1.20 1.10
CA ALA A 15 -19.21 -1.50 2.53
C ALA A 15 -18.47 -0.39 3.32
N PHE A 16 -17.64 0.36 2.60
CA PHE A 16 -16.90 1.53 3.06
C PHE A 16 -17.65 2.85 2.80
N SER A 17 -18.97 2.87 2.59
CA SER A 17 -19.73 4.10 2.29
C SER A 17 -20.49 4.71 3.49
N LEU A 18 -20.40 4.14 4.70
CA LEU A 18 -21.35 4.42 5.80
C LEU A 18 -20.78 5.17 7.03
N GLY A 19 -19.60 5.79 6.97
CA GLY A 19 -19.03 6.44 8.18
C GLY A 19 -18.27 7.75 7.97
N ASP A 20 -17.08 7.70 7.36
CA ASP A 20 -16.11 8.81 7.33
C ASP A 20 -15.02 8.61 6.24
N ILE A 21 -15.39 8.19 5.02
CA ILE A 21 -14.54 7.28 4.21
C ILE A 21 -14.08 7.83 2.83
N ASP A 22 -13.70 9.10 2.75
CA ASP A 22 -13.09 9.61 1.50
C ASP A 22 -11.55 9.62 1.55
N THR A 23 -10.97 9.91 2.71
CA THR A 23 -9.52 10.18 2.80
C THR A 23 -8.65 8.94 2.61
N GLN A 24 -8.98 7.81 3.26
CA GLN A 24 -8.18 6.58 3.18
C GLN A 24 -8.22 5.94 1.78
N THR A 25 -9.39 5.91 1.14
CA THR A 25 -9.56 5.39 -0.22
C THR A 25 -8.79 6.24 -1.23
N MET A 26 -8.95 7.57 -1.17
CA MET A 26 -8.20 8.50 -2.02
C MET A 26 -6.68 8.38 -1.80
N GLN A 27 -6.23 8.19 -0.55
CA GLN A 27 -4.83 8.01 -0.21
C GLN A 27 -4.27 6.70 -0.80
N ALA A 28 -5.01 5.59 -0.69
CA ALA A 28 -4.64 4.29 -1.27
C ALA A 28 -4.52 4.38 -2.80
N GLU A 29 -5.51 4.98 -3.47
CA GLU A 29 -5.48 5.19 -4.92
C GLU A 29 -4.30 6.07 -5.36
N ARG A 30 -3.97 7.10 -4.59
CA ARG A 30 -2.80 7.97 -4.84
C ARG A 30 -1.49 7.18 -4.73
N ILE A 31 -1.35 6.31 -3.73
CA ILE A 31 -0.18 5.43 -3.57
C ILE A 31 -0.07 4.51 -4.79
N ILE A 32 -1.14 3.81 -5.15
CA ILE A 32 -1.16 2.90 -6.31
C ILE A 32 -0.82 3.66 -7.59
N SER A 33 -1.42 4.84 -7.80
CA SER A 33 -1.15 5.68 -8.98
C SER A 33 0.32 6.10 -9.07
N LYS A 34 0.95 6.44 -7.94
CA LYS A 34 2.38 6.77 -7.88
C LYS A 34 3.27 5.56 -8.17
N ILE A 35 2.92 4.40 -7.61
CA ILE A 35 3.61 3.14 -7.88
C ILE A 35 3.52 2.78 -9.37
N LYS A 36 2.33 2.89 -9.95
CA LYS A 36 2.09 2.70 -11.39
C LYS A 36 2.90 3.66 -12.25
N ALA A 37 2.86 4.96 -11.93
CA ALA A 37 3.57 5.99 -12.69
C ALA A 37 5.10 5.80 -12.67
N LYS A 38 5.66 5.33 -11.56
CA LYS A 38 7.11 5.11 -11.40
C LYS A 38 7.55 3.67 -11.70
N ARG A 39 6.62 2.75 -11.99
CA ARG A 39 6.87 1.31 -12.13
C ARG A 39 7.70 0.72 -10.99
N ILE A 40 7.32 1.06 -9.76
CA ILE A 40 8.01 0.60 -8.55
C ILE A 40 7.68 -0.87 -8.31
N GLN A 41 8.68 -1.75 -8.34
CA GLN A 41 8.52 -3.17 -8.04
C GLN A 41 8.80 -3.47 -6.55
N GLN A 42 9.82 -2.81 -6.00
CA GLN A 42 10.24 -2.95 -4.61
C GLN A 42 10.64 -1.59 -4.08
N ILE A 43 10.22 -1.26 -2.86
CA ILE A 43 10.57 0.01 -2.22
C ILE A 43 10.49 -0.10 -0.71
N LYS A 44 11.35 0.60 0.03
CA LYS A 44 11.21 0.68 1.49
C LYS A 44 9.97 1.50 1.84
N GLN A 45 9.25 1.10 2.88
CA GLN A 45 8.07 1.82 3.34
C GLN A 45 8.38 3.28 3.66
N ASN A 46 9.56 3.56 4.24
CA ASN A 46 10.04 4.92 4.49
C ASN A 46 10.27 5.72 3.20
N ASP A 47 10.87 5.12 2.18
CA ASP A 47 11.11 5.78 0.90
C ASP A 47 9.79 6.04 0.16
N LEU A 48 8.86 5.07 0.19
CA LEU A 48 7.52 5.25 -0.34
C LEU A 48 6.78 6.36 0.41
N TYR A 49 6.89 6.42 1.74
CA TYR A 49 6.34 7.49 2.56
C TYR A 49 6.90 8.86 2.16
N GLN A 50 8.22 8.97 1.92
CA GLN A 50 8.83 10.23 1.45
C GLN A 50 8.34 10.62 0.05
N ILE A 51 8.17 9.66 -0.87
CA ILE A 51 7.60 9.91 -2.21
C ILE A 51 6.13 10.33 -2.12
N CYS A 52 5.40 9.75 -1.17
CA CYS A 52 4.00 10.01 -0.90
C CYS A 52 3.76 11.20 0.05
N ARG A 53 4.83 11.86 0.55
CA ARG A 53 4.80 13.02 1.46
C ARG A 53 4.12 14.27 0.86
N CYS A 54 3.54 14.18 -0.32
CA CYS A 54 2.68 15.21 -0.88
C CYS A 54 1.38 15.37 -0.07
N LYS A 55 1.43 16.08 1.07
CA LYS A 55 0.31 16.66 1.86
C LYS A 55 -0.90 15.75 2.21
N LEU A 56 -0.89 14.49 1.82
CA LEU A 56 -2.03 13.58 1.90
C LEU A 56 -2.07 12.85 3.24
N PHE A 57 -0.92 12.47 3.80
CA PHE A 57 -0.83 11.73 5.05
C PHE A 57 -0.55 12.69 6.20
N LYS A 58 -1.40 12.69 7.25
CA LYS A 58 -1.17 13.53 8.43
C LYS A 58 -0.07 12.92 9.29
N ASN A 59 -0.05 11.59 9.39
CA ASN A 59 0.87 10.84 10.24
C ASN A 59 1.42 9.59 9.55
N ALA A 60 2.59 9.13 9.99
CA ALA A 60 3.18 7.86 9.54
C ALA A 60 2.30 6.64 9.90
N GLN A 61 1.49 6.76 10.95
CA GLN A 61 0.57 5.71 11.39
C GLN A 61 -0.58 5.50 10.41
N GLU A 62 -1.25 6.56 9.93
CA GLU A 62 -2.26 6.48 8.87
C GLU A 62 -1.70 5.80 7.61
N PHE A 63 -0.45 6.16 7.25
CA PHE A 63 0.21 5.53 6.11
C PHE A 63 0.43 4.04 6.33
N ALA A 64 0.88 3.62 7.52
CA ALA A 64 1.07 2.21 7.85
C ALA A 64 -0.25 1.42 7.82
N GLU A 65 -1.34 2.00 8.30
CA GLU A 65 -2.68 1.40 8.24
C GLU A 65 -3.11 1.15 6.78
N ILE A 66 -2.92 2.13 5.90
CA ILE A 66 -3.28 2.00 4.48
C ILE A 66 -2.41 0.97 3.77
N ILE A 67 -1.12 0.87 4.12
CA ILE A 67 -0.25 -0.18 3.61
C ILE A 67 -0.74 -1.56 4.06
N SER A 68 -1.18 -1.71 5.31
CA SER A 68 -1.76 -2.96 5.83
C SER A 68 -3.03 -3.35 5.07
N VAL A 69 -3.89 -2.36 4.77
CA VAL A 69 -5.10 -2.58 3.97
C VAL A 69 -4.75 -3.01 2.54
N LEU A 70 -3.80 -2.32 1.89
CA LEU A 70 -3.32 -2.69 0.56
C LEU A 70 -2.68 -4.09 0.53
N GLU A 71 -2.04 -4.49 1.62
CA GLU A 71 -1.49 -5.83 1.80
C GLU A 71 -2.59 -6.89 1.94
N GLU A 72 -3.63 -6.62 2.72
CA GLU A 72 -4.80 -7.50 2.88
C GLU A 72 -5.52 -7.75 1.55
N TYR A 73 -5.64 -6.71 0.71
CA TYR A 73 -6.19 -6.83 -0.64
C TYR A 73 -5.22 -7.43 -1.68
N GLY A 74 -3.96 -7.69 -1.32
CA GLY A 74 -2.97 -8.31 -2.20
C GLY A 74 -2.36 -7.39 -3.26
N TYR A 75 -2.44 -6.07 -3.09
CA TYR A 75 -1.76 -5.09 -3.97
C TYR A 75 -0.26 -5.04 -3.71
N LEU A 76 0.16 -5.25 -2.47
CA LEU A 76 1.56 -5.26 -2.04
C LEU A 76 1.76 -6.28 -0.92
N LYS A 77 3.02 -6.51 -0.54
CA LYS A 77 3.38 -7.30 0.63
C LYS A 77 4.48 -6.59 1.41
N SER A 78 4.36 -6.53 2.73
CA SER A 78 5.39 -5.97 3.59
C SER A 78 6.32 -7.08 4.09
N GLU A 79 7.63 -6.80 4.05
CA GLU A 79 8.66 -7.69 4.54
C GLU A 79 9.61 -6.91 5.46
N THR A 80 9.72 -7.37 6.69
CA THR A 80 10.66 -6.78 7.64
C THR A 80 12.06 -7.30 7.37
N ILE A 81 12.92 -6.45 6.81
CA ILE A 81 14.32 -6.77 6.57
C ILE A 81 15.17 -6.34 7.78
N PRO A 82 16.08 -7.22 8.27
CA PRO A 82 17.03 -6.83 9.30
C PRO A 82 17.93 -5.71 8.77
N GLY A 83 18.27 -4.76 9.64
CA GLY A 83 19.14 -3.64 9.28
C GLY A 83 20.49 -4.16 8.77
N VAL A 84 20.87 -3.75 7.55
CA VAL A 84 22.18 -4.08 6.99
C VAL A 84 23.22 -3.15 7.63
N ASN A 85 24.35 -3.71 8.07
CA ASN A 85 25.48 -3.03 8.75
C ASN A 85 25.18 -2.48 10.15
N ASN A 86 25.13 -3.35 11.17
CA ASN A 86 25.16 -2.97 12.61
C ASN A 86 24.11 -1.94 13.06
N ASN A 87 23.08 -1.70 12.25
CA ASN A 87 22.04 -0.74 12.55
C ASN A 87 20.84 -1.52 13.12
N PRO A 88 20.47 -1.35 14.40
CA PRO A 88 19.41 -2.13 15.05
C PRO A 88 18.00 -1.80 14.54
N LYS A 89 17.87 -0.89 13.57
CA LYS A 89 16.58 -0.50 12.99
C LYS A 89 16.23 -1.45 11.83
N SER A 90 15.32 -2.37 12.10
CA SER A 90 14.59 -3.10 11.08
C SER A 90 13.95 -2.12 10.10
N SER A 91 14.06 -2.42 8.81
CA SER A 91 13.40 -1.64 7.75
C SER A 91 12.29 -2.48 7.15
N ILE A 92 11.19 -1.85 6.77
CA ILE A 92 10.08 -2.54 6.10
C ILE A 92 10.26 -2.34 4.60
N LEU A 93 10.47 -3.44 3.88
CA LEU A 93 10.53 -3.49 2.42
C LEU A 93 9.16 -3.88 1.88
N LEU A 94 8.62 -3.07 0.99
CA LEU A 94 7.34 -3.32 0.32
C LEU A 94 7.61 -3.92 -1.06
N HIS A 95 7.03 -5.08 -1.30
CA HIS A 95 7.01 -5.76 -2.59
C HIS A 95 5.68 -5.50 -3.27
N ILE A 96 5.71 -4.87 -4.44
CA ILE A 96 4.51 -4.51 -5.18
C ILE A 96 4.09 -5.66 -6.07
N ASN A 97 2.81 -6.03 -6.04
CA ASN A 97 2.31 -7.10 -6.88
C ASN A 97 2.34 -6.68 -8.36
N PRO A 98 3.08 -7.37 -9.25
CA PRO A 98 3.19 -6.97 -10.65
C PRO A 98 1.85 -7.00 -11.40
N ARG A 99 0.83 -7.68 -10.87
CA ARG A 99 -0.53 -7.71 -11.43
C ARG A 99 -1.21 -6.33 -11.44
N ILE A 100 -0.73 -5.36 -10.64
CA ILE A 100 -1.29 -4.01 -10.65
C ILE A 100 -0.95 -3.21 -11.92
N PHE A 101 0.10 -3.61 -12.65
CA PHE A 101 0.55 -2.92 -13.87
C PHE A 101 -0.09 -3.48 -15.14
N SER A 102 -0.79 -4.61 -15.04
CA SER A 102 -1.45 -5.28 -16.16
C SER A 102 -2.74 -4.58 -16.58
#